data_AF-A0A0S8EEB1-F1
#
_entry.id   AF-A0A0S8EEB1-F1
#
_cell.length_a   1.000
_cell.length_b   1.000
_cell.length_c   1.000
_cell.angle_alpha   90.00
_cell.angle_beta   90.00
_cell.angle_gamma   90.00
#
_symmetry.space_group_name_H-M   'P 1'
#
loop_
_entity.id
_entity.type
_entity.pdbx_description
1 polymer ?
#
loop_
_entity_poly.entity_id
_entity_poly.type
_entity_poly.pdbx_seq_one_letter_code
_entity_poly.pdbx_strand_id
1 'polypeptide(L)' 'MSNLVTDATLEEIALAGGRILRQKGLMLTVAESCTGGWIAQAITSIEGSSGWFERGFVT' A
#
# COMPACT_ATOMS: atom_id res chain seq x y z
N MET A 1 -11.46 -21.37 11.81
CA MET A 1 -10.31 -20.45 11.94
C MET A 1 -10.24 -19.58 10.70
N SER A 2 -11.01 -18.50 10.65
CA SER A 2 -10.90 -17.53 9.56
C SER A 2 -9.96 -16.42 10.03
N ASN A 3 -8.76 -16.36 9.44
CA ASN A 3 -7.90 -15.18 9.51
C ASN A 3 -8.58 -14.09 8.65
N LEU A 4 -9.57 -13.42 9.23
CA LEU A 4 -10.27 -12.32 8.57
C LEU A 4 -9.33 -11.12 8.56
N VAL A 5 -8.74 -10.86 7.39
CA VAL A 5 -8.09 -9.58 7.11
C VAL A 5 -9.19 -8.51 7.11
N THR A 6 -8.99 -7.46 7.89
CA THR A 6 -9.90 -6.30 7.97
C THR A 6 -9.25 -5.07 7.37
N ASP A 7 -10.06 -4.05 7.05
CA ASP A 7 -9.54 -2.78 6.53
C ASP A 7 -8.55 -2.13 7.49
N ALA A 8 -8.80 -2.24 8.81
CA ALA A 8 -7.87 -1.76 9.83
C ALA A 8 -6.50 -2.45 9.74
N THR A 9 -6.48 -3.77 9.52
CA THR A 9 -5.20 -4.49 9.36
C THR A 9 -4.46 -4.09 8.08
N LEU A 10 -5.18 -3.78 6.99
CA LEU A 10 -4.56 -3.27 5.75
C LEU A 10 -3.96 -1.88 5.96
N GLU A 11 -4.65 -1.00 6.68
CA GLU A 11 -4.17 0.33 7.03
C GLU A 11 -2.89 0.26 7.88
N GLU A 12 -2.87 -0.60 8.90
CA GLU A 12 -1.71 -0.81 9.76
C GLU A 12 -0.48 -1.30 8.96
N ILE A 13 -0.69 -2.24 8.04
CA ILE A 13 0.37 -2.76 7.17
C ILE A 13 0.88 -1.66 6.22
N ALA A 14 -0.02 -0.89 5.60
CA ALA A 14 0.35 0.20 4.70
C ALA A 14 1.13 1.31 5.44
N LEU A 15 0.71 1.67 6.66
CA LEU A 15 1.44 2.61 7.53
C LEU A 15 2.83 2.10 7.89
N ALA A 16 2.98 0.82 8.21
CA ALA A 16 4.28 0.21 8.50
C ALA A 16 5.20 0.23 7.27
N GLY A 17 4.69 -0.17 6.10
CA GLY A 17 5.42 -0.14 4.84
C GLY A 17 5.88 1.28 4.45
N GLY A 18 4.97 2.25 4.53
CA GLY A 18 5.28 3.65 4.24
C GLY A 18 6.35 4.24 5.16
N ARG A 19 6.34 3.90 6.45
CA ARG A 19 7.41 4.30 7.40
C ARG A 19 8.78 3.76 6.97
N ILE A 20 8.85 2.49 6.59
CA ILE A 20 10.11 1.85 6.16
C ILE A 20 10.63 2.49 4.88
N LEU A 21 9.76 2.71 3.89
CA LEU A 21 10.13 3.32 2.61
C LEU A 21 10.63 4.76 2.79
N ARG A 22 9.92 5.57 3.57
CA ARG A 22 10.33 6.95 3.91
C ARG A 22 11.68 6.98 4.60
N GLN A 23 11.91 6.12 5.60
CA GLN A 23 13.20 6.04 6.31
C GLN A 23 14.37 5.68 5.37
N LYS A 24 14.10 4.92 4.31
CA LYS A 24 15.09 4.52 3.33
C LYS A 24 15.19 5.45 2.12
N GLY A 25 14.34 6.47 2.00
CA GLY A 25 14.25 7.33 0.83
C GLY A 25 13.87 6.58 -0.45
N LEU A 26 13.06 5.52 -0.33
CA LEU A 26 12.64 4.68 -1.45
C LEU A 26 11.21 4.99 -1.89
N MET A 27 10.95 4.77 -3.18
CA MET A 27 9.63 4.84 -3.80
C MET A 27 9.12 3.43 -4.12
N LEU A 28 7.83 3.21 -3.91
CA LEU A 28 7.13 1.96 -4.22
C LEU A 28 6.34 2.08 -5.53
N THR A 29 6.44 1.05 -6.37
CA THR A 29 5.59 0.82 -7.53
C THR A 29 4.91 -0.54 -7.39
N VAL A 30 3.65 -0.66 -7.81
CA VAL A 30 2.91 -1.93 -7.81
C VAL A 30 2.40 -2.28 -9.21
N ALA A 31 2.32 -3.57 -9.50
CA ALA A 31 1.62 -4.10 -10.67
C ALA A 31 0.60 -5.15 -10.17
N GLU A 32 -0.66 -4.95 -10.52
CA GLU A 32 -1.81 -5.66 -10.00
C GLU A 32 -2.59 -6.31 -11.14
N SER A 33 -3.12 -7.52 -10.91
CA SER A 33 -4.04 -8.17 -11.84
C SER A 33 -5.33 -8.57 -11.12
N CYS A 34 -5.31 -9.61 -10.30
CA CYS A 34 -6.50 -10.08 -9.59
C CYS A 34 -7.03 -9.10 -8.51
N THR A 35 -6.18 -8.23 -7.97
CA THR A 35 -6.57 -7.26 -6.93
C THR A 35 -7.20 -5.99 -7.50
N GLY A 36 -7.13 -5.77 -8.82
CA GLY A 36 -7.85 -4.68 -9.49
C GLY A 36 -7.52 -3.25 -9.00
N GLY A 37 -6.38 -3.05 -8.34
CA GLY A 37 -6.00 -1.75 -7.77
C GLY A 37 -6.19 -1.62 -6.25
N TRP A 38 -6.64 -2.67 -5.55
CA TRP A 38 -6.83 -2.63 -4.10
C TRP A 38 -5.53 -2.40 -3.32
N ILE A 39 -4.38 -2.87 -3.81
CA ILE A 39 -3.10 -2.60 -3.13
C ILE A 39 -2.77 -1.11 -3.25
N ALA A 40 -2.86 -0.55 -4.46
CA ALA A 40 -2.69 0.88 -4.68
C ALA A 40 -3.71 1.72 -3.87
N GLN A 41 -4.96 1.26 -3.73
CA GLN A 41 -5.98 1.92 -2.92
C GLN A 41 -5.65 1.94 -1.43
N ALA A 42 -5.24 0.81 -0.84
CA ALA A 42 -4.83 0.75 0.56
C ALA A 42 -3.56 1.57 0.86
N ILE A 43 -2.65 1.69 -0.13
CA ILE A 43 -1.46 2.54 -0.01
C ILE A 43 -1.85 4.03 -0.08
N THR A 44 -2.64 4.41 -1.09
CA THR A 44 -2.99 5.82 -1.35
C THR A 44 -3.99 6.40 -0.37
N SER A 45 -4.69 5.57 0.42
CA SER A 45 -5.50 6.03 1.55
C SER A 45 -4.65 6.55 2.73
N ILE A 46 -3.36 6.20 2.79
CA ILE A 46 -2.46 6.68 3.85
C ILE A 46 -2.01 8.11 3.56
N GLU A 47 -2.13 8.98 4.57
CA GLU A 47 -1.68 10.36 4.48
C GLU A 47 -0.17 10.46 4.13
N GLY A 48 0.12 11.31 3.15
CA GLY A 48 1.47 11.53 2.63
C GLY A 48 2.04 10.35 1.83
N SER A 49 1.21 9.40 1.40
CA SER A 49 1.60 8.31 0.49
C SER A 49 2.32 8.79 -0.77
N SER A 50 2.01 10.00 -1.25
CA SER A 50 2.72 10.66 -2.36
C SER A 50 4.23 10.80 -2.16
N GLY A 51 4.72 10.79 -0.92
CA GLY A 51 6.15 10.87 -0.62
C GLY A 51 6.90 9.54 -0.71
N TRP A 52 6.22 8.42 -0.98
CA TRP A 52 6.84 7.08 -1.04
C TRP A 52 6.13 6.09 -1.96
N PHE A 53 5.03 6.47 -2.60
CA PHE A 53 4.34 5.70 -3.63
C PHE A 53 4.40 6.45 -4.96
N GLU A 54 4.86 5.77 -6.00
CA GLU A 54 5.12 6.38 -7.32
C GLU A 54 3.97 6.12 -8.30
N ARG A 55 3.66 4.84 -8.57
CA ARG A 55 2.64 4.46 -9.55
C ARG A 55 2.11 3.05 -9.32
N GLY A 56 0.91 2.80 -9.84
CA GLY A 56 0.31 1.48 -9.95
C GLY A 56 -0.01 1.13 -11.40
N PHE A 57 0.16 -0.13 -11.77
CA PHE A 57 -0.32 -0.70 -13.03
C PHE A 57 -1.39 -1.73 -12.71
N VAL A 58 -2.52 -1.69 -13.41
CA VAL A 58 -3.60 -2.69 -13.29
C VAL A 58 -3.79 -3.35 -14.65
N THR A 59 -3.76 -4.67 -14.68
CA THR A 59 -3.75 -5.46 -15.94
C THR A 59 -4.67 -6.67 -15.90
#